data_AF-A0A822ZQE5-F1
#
_entry.id   AF-A0A822ZQE5-F1
#
_cell.length_a   1.000
_cell.length_b   1.000
_cell.length_c   1.000
_cell.angle_alpha   90.00
_cell.angle_beta   90.00
_cell.angle_gamma   90.00
#
_symmetry.space_group_name_H-M   'P 1'
#
loop_
_entity.id
_entity.type
_entity.pdbx_description
1 polymer ?
#
loop_
_entity_poly.entity_id
_entity_poly.type
_entity_poly.pdbx_seq_one_letter_code
_entity_poly.pdbx_strand_id
1 'polypeptide(L)'
;MFLRRFARPLLAKVKETTGIVGLDVIPNAREVLISLYTKTLKEIRAVPEDEGYRKAVECFTRHRLNVCQEEEDWEKIEKRIGCGQVEELIEEAKDELKLISLMIEWDPWGVPEGFECEVIENDAPIPKHIPQHRPGPLPEEFYKTLEAVTSRPKLEKATAPSEELKPKE
;
A
#
# COMPACT_ATOMS: atom_id res chain seq x y z
N MET A 1 -2.28 -59.14 4.34
CA MET A 1 -1.13 -58.21 4.32
C MET A 1 -1.68 -56.79 4.23
N PHE A 2 -1.69 -56.06 5.34
CA PHE A 2 -2.22 -54.70 5.43
C PHE A 2 -1.24 -53.70 4.82
N LEU A 3 -1.60 -53.09 3.70
CA LEU A 3 -0.91 -51.94 3.13
C LEU A 3 -1.12 -50.73 4.04
N ARG A 4 -0.13 -50.42 4.88
CA ARG A 4 -0.05 -49.10 5.54
C ARG A 4 0.19 -48.05 4.46
N ARG A 5 -0.88 -47.33 4.09
CA ARG A 5 -0.76 -46.04 3.42
C ARG A 5 -0.01 -45.10 4.37
N PHE A 6 1.30 -44.98 4.19
CA PHE A 6 2.04 -43.84 4.72
C PHE A 6 1.51 -42.61 3.97
N ALA A 7 0.59 -41.89 4.60
CA ALA A 7 0.24 -40.55 4.18
C ALA A 7 1.52 -39.72 4.30
N ARG A 8 2.11 -39.36 3.15
CA ARG A 8 3.14 -38.33 3.10
C ARG A 8 2.54 -37.08 3.76
N PRO A 9 3.17 -36.48 4.78
CA PRO A 9 2.74 -35.17 5.21
C PRO A 9 2.91 -34.25 4.01
N LEU A 10 1.86 -33.49 3.66
CA LEU A 10 1.98 -32.44 2.67
C LEU A 10 3.04 -31.48 3.21
N LEU A 11 4.22 -31.47 2.59
CA LEU A 11 5.31 -30.54 2.88
C LEU A 11 4.83 -29.14 2.51
N ALA A 12 4.20 -28.45 3.46
CA ALA A 12 3.96 -27.02 3.35
C ALA A 12 5.33 -26.33 3.26
N LYS A 13 5.49 -25.42 2.29
CA LYS A 13 6.72 -24.65 2.11
C LYS A 13 6.82 -23.65 3.26
N VAL A 14 7.69 -23.95 4.23
CA VAL A 14 7.94 -23.09 5.40
C VAL A 14 9.12 -22.17 5.12
N LYS A 15 8.99 -20.89 5.49
CA LYS A 15 10.08 -19.91 5.43
C LYS A 15 11.07 -20.20 6.55
N GLU A 16 12.36 -20.34 6.24
CA GLU A 16 13.39 -20.70 7.23
C GLU A 16 13.93 -19.48 7.99
N THR A 17 14.15 -18.37 7.29
CA THR A 17 14.65 -17.11 7.83
C THR A 17 14.20 -15.93 6.96
N THR A 18 14.04 -14.76 7.57
CA THR A 18 13.80 -13.48 6.87
C THR A 18 15.09 -12.88 6.31
N GLY A 19 16.26 -13.29 6.81
CA GLY A 19 17.54 -12.67 6.48
C GLY A 19 17.78 -11.30 7.15
N ILE A 20 16.85 -10.83 7.98
CA ILE A 20 16.95 -9.59 8.74
C ILE A 20 17.12 -9.95 10.23
N VAL A 21 18.15 -9.39 10.87
CA VAL A 21 18.42 -9.64 12.29
C VAL A 21 17.31 -8.99 13.14
N GLY A 22 16.73 -9.76 14.05
CA GLY A 22 15.68 -9.27 14.95
C GLY A 22 14.25 -9.37 14.40
N LEU A 23 14.10 -9.82 13.14
CA LEU A 23 12.79 -10.06 12.53
C LEU A 23 12.56 -11.57 12.36
N ASP A 24 11.90 -12.18 13.34
CA ASP A 24 11.62 -13.61 13.35
C ASP A 24 10.53 -13.99 12.35
N VAL A 25 10.65 -15.19 11.76
CA VAL A 25 9.65 -15.73 10.83
C VAL A 25 8.35 -16.04 11.58
N ILE A 26 7.21 -15.63 11.00
CA ILE A 26 5.88 -15.87 11.57
C ILE A 26 5.14 -16.90 10.70
N PRO A 27 4.96 -18.16 11.16
CA PRO A 27 4.35 -19.21 10.35
C PRO A 27 2.90 -18.93 9.93
N ASN A 28 2.15 -18.21 10.77
CA ASN A 28 0.75 -17.82 10.56
C ASN A 28 0.62 -16.34 10.14
N ALA A 29 1.58 -15.82 9.35
CA ALA A 29 1.64 -14.41 8.96
C ALA A 29 0.34 -13.88 8.35
N ARG A 30 -0.30 -14.66 7.46
CA ARG A 30 -1.56 -14.28 6.79
C ARG A 30 -2.69 -13.97 7.77
N GLU A 31 -2.93 -14.85 8.73
CA GLU A 31 -4.00 -14.66 9.72
C GLU A 31 -3.72 -13.46 10.61
N VAL A 32 -2.46 -13.28 11.00
CA VAL A 32 -2.01 -12.13 11.79
C VAL A 32 -2.25 -10.84 11.01
N LEU A 33 -1.85 -10.77 9.74
CA LEU A 33 -2.07 -9.62 8.88
C LEU A 33 -3.55 -9.27 8.72
N ILE A 34 -4.40 -10.26 8.45
CA ILE A 34 -5.86 -10.05 8.35
C ILE A 34 -6.39 -9.49 9.67
N SER A 35 -5.97 -10.04 10.81
CA SER A 35 -6.40 -9.58 12.13
C SER A 35 -5.92 -8.14 12.43
N LEU A 36 -4.73 -7.76 11.97
CA LEU A 36 -4.18 -6.43 12.18
C LEU A 36 -4.89 -5.42 11.28
N TYR A 37 -5.01 -5.69 9.98
CA TYR A 37 -5.70 -4.78 9.05
C TYR A 37 -7.18 -4.58 9.39
N THR A 38 -7.87 -5.62 9.85
CA THR A 38 -9.26 -5.48 10.31
C THR A 38 -9.36 -4.62 11.57
N LYS A 39 -8.38 -4.70 12.49
CA LYS A 39 -8.27 -3.78 13.63
C LYS A 39 -7.96 -2.36 13.15
N THR A 40 -7.01 -2.16 12.23
CA THR A 40 -6.65 -0.85 11.68
C THR A 40 -7.86 -0.17 11.06
N LEU A 41 -8.64 -0.88 10.24
CA LEU A 41 -9.88 -0.37 9.64
C LEU A 41 -11.01 -0.08 10.65
N LYS A 42 -10.93 -0.65 11.85
CA LYS A 42 -11.87 -0.36 12.93
C LYS A 42 -11.45 0.91 13.69
N GLU A 43 -10.19 1.00 14.08
CA GLU A 43 -9.66 2.13 14.86
C GLU A 43 -9.61 3.43 14.04
N ILE A 44 -9.28 3.35 12.74
CA ILE A 44 -9.20 4.54 11.87
C ILE A 44 -10.54 5.28 11.71
N ARG A 45 -11.67 4.64 12.04
CA ARG A 45 -13.00 5.28 12.00
C ARG A 45 -13.14 6.43 12.99
N ALA A 46 -12.30 6.49 14.02
CA ALA A 46 -12.28 7.60 14.97
C ALA A 46 -11.73 8.91 14.35
N VAL A 47 -10.90 8.81 13.32
CA VAL A 47 -10.32 9.96 12.60
C VAL A 47 -11.35 10.57 11.65
N PRO A 48 -11.43 11.90 11.46
CA PRO A 48 -12.37 12.52 10.51
C PRO A 48 -12.20 12.04 9.05
N GLU A 49 -13.30 11.95 8.29
CA GLU A 49 -13.33 11.38 6.92
C GLU A 49 -12.61 12.21 5.87
N ASP A 50 -12.55 13.53 6.06
CA ASP A 50 -11.97 14.41 5.05
C ASP A 50 -10.44 14.46 5.10
N GLU A 51 -9.85 13.99 6.20
CA GLU A 51 -8.41 14.02 6.41
C GLU A 51 -7.67 13.11 5.44
N GLY A 52 -6.60 13.65 4.85
CA GLY A 52 -5.76 12.93 3.88
C GLY A 52 -5.16 11.65 4.48
N TYR A 53 -4.84 11.67 5.77
CA TYR A 53 -4.35 10.52 6.52
C TYR A 53 -5.34 9.36 6.51
N ARG A 54 -6.62 9.60 6.88
CA ARG A 54 -7.65 8.55 6.88
C ARG A 54 -7.86 7.95 5.49
N LYS A 55 -7.92 8.80 4.45
CA LYS A 55 -8.06 8.36 3.05
C LYS A 55 -6.91 7.46 2.62
N ALA A 56 -5.66 7.83 2.97
CA ALA A 56 -4.48 7.03 2.66
C ALA A 56 -4.49 5.67 3.39
N VAL A 57 -4.70 5.69 4.71
CA VAL A 57 -4.72 4.47 5.55
C VAL A 57 -5.79 3.50 5.10
N GLU A 58 -7.01 3.98 4.84
CA GLU A 58 -8.08 3.13 4.32
C GLU A 58 -7.73 2.54 2.95
N CYS A 59 -7.12 3.32 2.05
CA CYS A 59 -6.77 2.89 0.70
C CYS A 59 -5.78 1.73 0.71
N PHE A 60 -4.60 1.91 1.32
CA PHE A 60 -3.57 0.87 1.30
C PHE A 60 -3.97 -0.31 2.19
N THR A 61 -4.64 -0.08 3.32
CA THR A 61 -5.06 -1.16 4.23
C THR A 61 -6.11 -2.05 3.57
N ARG A 62 -7.09 -1.48 2.85
CA ARG A 62 -8.08 -2.27 2.09
C ARG A 62 -7.42 -3.06 0.98
N HIS A 63 -6.48 -2.45 0.25
CA HIS A 63 -5.74 -3.14 -0.80
C HIS A 63 -4.96 -4.34 -0.25
N ARG A 64 -4.13 -4.12 0.79
CA ARG A 64 -3.34 -5.17 1.44
C ARG A 64 -4.22 -6.26 2.04
N LEU A 65 -5.33 -5.90 2.69
CA LEU A 65 -6.30 -6.85 3.23
C LEU A 65 -6.91 -7.72 2.12
N ASN A 66 -7.31 -7.13 0.99
CA ASN A 66 -7.89 -7.88 -0.12
C ASN A 66 -6.88 -8.90 -0.68
N VAL A 67 -5.62 -8.50 -0.86
CA VAL A 67 -4.56 -9.42 -1.29
C VAL A 67 -4.37 -10.58 -0.30
N CYS A 68 -4.36 -10.30 1.01
CA CYS A 68 -4.23 -11.33 2.04
C CYS A 68 -5.43 -12.29 2.12
N GLN A 69 -6.62 -11.83 1.70
CA GLN A 69 -7.83 -12.67 1.64
C GLN A 69 -7.82 -13.57 0.41
N GLU A 70 -7.45 -13.04 -0.74
CA GLU A 70 -7.42 -13.75 -2.02
C GLU A 70 -6.29 -14.81 -2.10
N GLU A 71 -5.10 -14.49 -1.57
CA GLU A 71 -3.94 -15.38 -1.63
C GLU A 71 -3.73 -16.13 -0.32
N GLU A 72 -3.38 -17.41 -0.41
CA GLU A 72 -3.05 -18.26 0.75
C GLU A 72 -1.54 -18.38 0.98
N ASP A 73 -0.74 -18.26 -0.08
CA ASP A 73 0.71 -18.43 -0.05
C ASP A 73 1.41 -17.09 0.22
N TRP A 74 2.34 -17.08 1.17
CA TRP A 74 3.07 -15.88 1.59
C TRP A 74 3.91 -15.29 0.46
N GLU A 75 4.52 -16.14 -0.39
CA GLU A 75 5.36 -15.69 -1.52
C GLU A 75 4.54 -14.91 -2.56
N LYS A 76 3.28 -15.33 -2.79
CA LYS A 76 2.38 -14.62 -3.69
C LYS A 76 1.90 -13.31 -3.10
N ILE A 77 1.64 -13.28 -1.78
CA ILE A 77 1.30 -12.06 -1.06
C ILE A 77 2.44 -11.04 -1.18
N GLU A 78 3.68 -11.44 -0.92
CA GLU A 78 4.87 -10.56 -1.04
C GLU A 78 5.01 -10.01 -2.46
N LYS A 79 4.89 -10.88 -3.47
CA LYS A 79 5.01 -10.47 -4.88
C LYS A 79 3.93 -9.48 -5.30
N ARG A 80 2.68 -9.70 -4.88
CA ARG A 80 1.54 -8.90 -5.32
C ARG A 80 1.42 -7.58 -4.57
N ILE A 81 1.77 -7.55 -3.28
CA ILE A 81 1.84 -6.30 -2.51
C ILE A 81 3.09 -5.49 -2.92
N GLY A 82 4.21 -6.17 -3.21
CA GLY A 82 5.43 -5.52 -3.70
C GLY A 82 6.10 -4.59 -2.68
N CYS A 83 5.93 -4.87 -1.38
CA CYS A 83 6.37 -4.00 -0.28
C CYS A 83 7.15 -4.80 0.77
N GLY A 84 8.22 -5.47 0.35
CA GLY A 84 9.06 -6.28 1.25
C GLY A 84 8.45 -7.62 1.63
N GLN A 85 8.90 -8.16 2.76
CA GLN A 85 8.47 -9.45 3.30
C GLN A 85 7.18 -9.35 4.13
N VAL A 86 6.47 -10.48 4.30
CA VAL A 86 5.24 -10.49 5.13
C VAL A 86 5.49 -10.12 6.59
N GLU A 87 6.67 -10.41 7.14
CA GLU A 87 7.05 -10.04 8.49
C GLU A 87 7.24 -8.52 8.65
N GLU A 88 7.83 -7.85 7.66
CA GLU A 88 7.95 -6.39 7.62
C GLU A 88 6.57 -5.73 7.55
N LEU A 89 5.66 -6.28 6.73
CA LEU A 89 4.27 -5.83 6.67
C LEU A 89 3.52 -5.95 8.01
N ILE A 90 3.84 -6.97 8.82
CA ILE A 90 3.27 -7.13 10.16
C ILE A 90 3.79 -6.04 11.10
N GLU A 91 5.06 -5.70 11.02
CA GLU A 91 5.66 -4.62 11.80
C GLU A 91 5.06 -3.27 11.40
N GLU A 92 4.98 -2.97 10.09
CA GLU A 92 4.32 -1.78 9.56
C GLU A 92 2.86 -1.67 10.07
N ALA A 93 2.09 -2.76 10.00
CA ALA A 93 0.70 -2.75 10.45
C ALA A 93 0.56 -2.53 11.97
N LYS A 94 1.52 -3.02 12.79
CA LYS A 94 1.55 -2.76 14.23
C LYS A 94 1.92 -1.31 14.52
N ASP A 95 2.87 -0.76 13.80
CA ASP A 95 3.29 0.63 13.98
C ASP A 95 2.21 1.60 13.51
N GLU A 96 1.49 1.28 12.44
CA GLU A 96 0.31 2.04 12.01
C GLU A 96 -0.79 2.03 13.09
N LEU A 97 -1.04 0.89 13.75
CA LEU A 97 -2.00 0.84 14.88
C LEU A 97 -1.58 1.70 16.07
N LYS A 98 -0.27 1.72 16.40
CA LYS A 98 0.26 2.61 17.43
C LYS A 98 0.11 4.08 17.01
N LEU A 99 0.43 4.39 15.75
CA LEU A 99 0.31 5.73 15.20
C LEU A 99 -1.14 6.22 15.25
N ILE A 100 -2.12 5.40 14.83
CA ILE A 100 -3.54 5.75 14.92
C ILE A 100 -3.92 6.12 16.36
N SER A 101 -3.43 5.35 17.35
CA SER A 101 -3.70 5.64 18.76
C SER A 101 -3.16 7.02 19.18
N LEU A 102 -1.95 7.37 18.75
CA LEU A 102 -1.34 8.68 19.01
C LEU A 102 -2.04 9.81 18.26
N MET A 103 -2.44 9.57 17.00
CA MET A 103 -3.15 10.55 16.18
C MET A 103 -4.52 10.88 16.75
N ILE A 104 -5.22 9.90 17.35
CA ILE A 104 -6.48 10.12 18.06
C ILE A 104 -6.26 10.94 19.34
N GLU A 105 -5.16 10.68 20.06
CA GLU A 105 -4.84 11.43 21.29
C GLU A 105 -4.45 12.89 21.00
N TRP A 106 -3.63 13.11 19.98
CA TRP A 106 -3.08 14.44 19.66
C TRP A 106 -4.00 15.27 18.77
N ASP A 107 -4.93 14.64 18.06
CA ASP A 107 -5.96 15.27 17.24
C ASP A 107 -5.41 16.39 16.31
N PRO A 108 -4.36 16.14 15.49
CA PRO A 108 -3.69 17.18 14.72
C PRO A 108 -4.46 17.61 13.46
N TRP A 109 -5.77 17.36 13.41
CA TRP A 109 -6.60 17.58 12.24
C TRP A 109 -7.06 19.03 12.12
N GLY A 110 -7.44 19.41 10.90
CA GLY A 110 -7.87 20.77 10.62
C GLY A 110 -6.71 21.76 10.43
N VAL A 111 -7.02 22.83 9.70
CA VAL A 111 -6.06 23.90 9.41
C VAL A 111 -6.58 25.18 10.07
N PRO A 112 -5.82 25.81 10.98
CA PRO A 112 -6.22 27.07 11.60
C PRO A 112 -6.48 28.18 10.57
N GLU A 113 -7.43 29.06 10.86
CA GLU A 113 -7.66 30.25 10.04
C GLU A 113 -6.40 31.14 10.02
N GLY A 114 -5.96 31.50 8.82
CA GLY A 114 -4.73 32.29 8.64
C GLY A 114 -3.43 31.47 8.73
N PHE A 115 -3.49 30.14 8.66
CA PHE A 115 -2.29 29.31 8.52
C PHE A 115 -1.61 29.58 7.17
N GLU A 116 -0.38 30.08 7.22
CA GLU A 116 0.46 30.30 6.05
C GLU A 116 1.49 29.17 5.94
N CYS A 117 1.45 28.44 4.83
CA CYS A 117 2.41 27.39 4.50
C CYS A 117 3.30 27.89 3.35
N GLU A 118 4.52 28.32 3.67
CA GLU A 118 5.49 28.75 2.67
C GLU A 118 6.12 27.53 1.98
N VAL A 119 5.74 27.30 0.72
CA VAL A 119 6.38 26.28 -0.11
C VAL A 119 7.61 26.89 -0.77
N ILE A 120 8.80 26.53 -0.27
CA ILE A 120 10.09 27.00 -0.80
C ILE A 120 10.63 25.95 -1.78
N GLU A 121 10.63 26.30 -3.06
CA GLU A 121 11.17 25.46 -4.14
C GLU A 121 12.51 26.01 -4.63
N ASN A 122 13.52 25.14 -4.78
CA ASN A 122 14.82 25.48 -5.34
C ASN A 122 15.18 24.51 -6.46
N ASP A 123 15.00 24.95 -7.70
CA ASP A 123 15.21 24.15 -8.91
C ASP A 123 16.68 24.08 -9.37
N ALA A 124 17.63 24.46 -8.51
CA ALA A 124 19.05 24.34 -8.83
C ALA A 124 19.42 22.87 -9.14
N PRO A 125 20.03 22.58 -10.30
CA PRO A 125 20.33 21.21 -10.69
C PRO A 125 21.37 20.59 -9.75
N ILE A 126 21.08 19.39 -9.23
CA ILE A 126 21.98 18.65 -8.35
C ILE A 126 23.02 17.90 -9.21
N PRO A 127 24.33 18.12 -9.00
CA PRO A 127 25.38 17.38 -9.69
C PRO A 127 25.28 15.85 -9.51
N LYS A 128 25.55 15.09 -10.59
CA LYS A 128 25.38 13.61 -10.63
C LYS A 128 26.19 12.82 -9.60
N HIS A 129 27.32 13.36 -9.14
CA HIS A 129 28.22 12.70 -8.19
C HIS A 129 27.77 12.87 -6.74
N ILE A 130 26.81 13.77 -6.48
CA ILE A 130 26.24 13.96 -5.17
C ILE A 130 25.29 12.79 -4.88
N PRO A 131 25.35 12.19 -3.68
CA PRO A 131 24.42 11.15 -3.28
C PRO A 131 22.97 11.62 -3.45
N GLN A 132 22.24 10.95 -4.31
CA GLN A 132 20.82 11.18 -4.56
C GLN A 132 20.10 9.84 -4.43
N HIS A 133 19.01 9.79 -3.66
CA HIS A 133 18.16 8.62 -3.59
C HIS A 133 17.56 8.37 -4.97
N ARG A 134 17.94 7.25 -5.57
CA ARG A 134 17.35 6.77 -6.82
C ARG A 134 16.31 5.71 -6.48
N PRO A 135 15.16 5.68 -7.17
CA PRO A 135 14.20 4.61 -6.97
C PRO A 135 14.86 3.27 -7.30
N GLY A 136 14.53 2.25 -6.50
CA GLY A 136 14.89 0.89 -6.81
C GLY A 136 14.21 0.40 -8.10
N PRO A 137 14.56 -0.80 -8.58
CA PRO A 137 13.86 -1.40 -9.71
C PRO A 137 12.38 -1.59 -9.37
N LEU A 138 11.51 -1.02 -10.21
CA LEU A 138 10.06 -1.17 -10.07
C LEU A 138 9.61 -2.60 -10.43
N PRO A 139 8.47 -3.09 -9.90
CA PRO A 139 7.93 -4.39 -10.27
C PRO A 139 7.69 -4.52 -11.78
N GLU A 140 7.97 -5.69 -12.36
CA GLU A 140 7.77 -5.92 -13.81
C GLU A 140 6.35 -5.66 -14.30
N GLU A 141 5.36 -5.89 -13.43
CA GLU A 141 3.94 -5.64 -13.70
C GLU A 141 3.67 -4.16 -14.00
N PHE A 142 4.44 -3.26 -13.40
CA PHE A 142 4.36 -1.83 -13.68
C PHE A 142 4.76 -1.52 -15.13
N TYR A 143 5.85 -2.08 -15.63
CA TYR A 143 6.27 -1.89 -17.02
C TYR A 143 5.24 -2.47 -17.99
N LYS A 144 4.68 -3.65 -17.71
CA LYS A 144 3.64 -4.28 -18.54
C LYS A 144 2.36 -3.43 -18.58
N THR A 145 1.93 -2.87 -17.45
CA THR A 145 0.76 -1.99 -17.41
C THR A 145 1.02 -0.65 -18.09
N LEU A 146 2.21 -0.06 -17.92
CA LEU A 146 2.61 1.15 -18.64
C LEU A 146 2.64 0.93 -20.16
N GLU A 147 3.24 -0.16 -20.63
CA GLU A 147 3.23 -0.55 -22.04
C GLU A 147 1.80 -0.76 -22.53
N ALA A 148 0.93 -1.40 -21.75
CA ALA A 148 -0.48 -1.60 -22.11
C ALA A 148 -1.27 -0.28 -22.16
N VAL A 149 -0.99 0.69 -21.29
CA VAL A 149 -1.64 2.00 -21.29
C VAL A 149 -1.13 2.86 -22.45
N THR A 150 0.18 2.84 -22.73
CA THR A 150 0.80 3.63 -23.80
C THR A 150 0.53 3.06 -25.20
N SER A 151 0.37 1.74 -25.32
CA SER A 151 0.03 1.06 -26.59
C SER A 151 -1.46 1.08 -26.94
N ARG A 152 -2.36 1.43 -26.00
CA ARG A 152 -3.77 1.68 -26.34
C ARG A 152 -3.85 2.88 -27.29
N PRO A 153 -4.36 2.71 -28.52
CA PRO A 153 -4.61 3.85 -29.38
C PRO A 153 -5.65 4.75 -28.69
N LYS A 154 -5.42 6.06 -28.78
CA LYS A 154 -6.25 7.12 -28.24
C LYS A 154 -7.68 6.99 -28.80
N LEU A 155 -8.54 6.25 -28.11
CA LEU A 155 -9.97 6.20 -28.42
C LEU A 155 -10.55 7.59 -28.11
N GLU A 156 -10.75 8.31 -29.20
CA GLU A 156 -11.64 9.44 -29.44
C GLU A 156 -11.75 10.50 -28.32
N LYS A 157 -11.19 11.68 -28.62
CA LYS A 157 -11.66 12.94 -28.03
C LYS A 157 -13.19 12.98 -28.19
N ALA A 158 -13.94 12.78 -27.12
CA ALA A 158 -15.31 13.24 -27.04
C ALA A 158 -15.27 14.77 -27.18
N THR A 159 -15.59 15.25 -28.38
CA THR A 159 -15.94 16.64 -28.66
C THR A 159 -17.10 17.03 -27.74
N ALA A 160 -16.84 17.90 -26.76
CA ALA A 160 -17.90 18.65 -26.12
C ALA A 160 -18.47 19.63 -27.15
N PRO A 161 -19.80 19.72 -27.36
CA PRO A 161 -20.38 20.78 -28.17
C PRO A 161 -20.27 22.09 -27.40
N SER A 162 -19.59 23.06 -28.00
CA SER A 162 -19.62 24.46 -27.61
C SER A 162 -21.03 25.02 -27.79
N GLU A 163 -21.75 25.22 -26.68
CA GLU A 163 -22.96 26.05 -26.65
C GLU A 163 -22.55 27.53 -26.72
N GLU A 164 -22.82 28.13 -27.87
CA GLU A 164 -22.85 29.58 -28.05
C GLU A 164 -23.94 30.19 -27.16
N LEU A 165 -23.56 30.89 -26.09
CA LEU A 165 -24.42 31.87 -25.44
C LEU A 165 -24.49 33.11 -26.32
N LYS A 166 -25.52 33.18 -27.18
CA LYS A 166 -25.94 34.42 -27.83
C LYS A 166 -26.62 35.34 -26.78
N PRO A 167 -26.32 36.65 -26.77
CA PRO A 167 -27.00 37.61 -25.91
C PRO A 167 -28.45 37.80 -26.37
N LYS A 168 -29.40 37.74 -25.44
CA LYS A 168 -30.78 38.21 -25.64
C LYS A 168 -30.95 39.53 -24.89
N GLU A 169 -31.30 40.54 -25.70
CA GLU A 169 -31.99 41.83 -25.44
C GLU A 169 -31.93 42.45 -24.03
#